data_AF-A0A523Y2Y4-F1
#
_entry.id   AF-A0A523Y2Y4-F1
#
_cell.length_a   1.000
_cell.length_b   1.000
_cell.length_c   1.000
_cell.angle_alpha   90.00
_cell.angle_beta   90.00
_cell.angle_gamma   90.00
#
_symmetry.space_group_name_H-M   'P 1'
#
loop_
_entity.id
_entity.type
_entity.pdbx_description
1 polymer ?
#
loop_
_entity_poly.entity_id
_entity_poly.type
_entity_poly.pdbx_seq_one_letter_code
_entity_poly.pdbx_strand_id
1 'polypeptide(L)' 'GEYAMIKAAEMNGWLDGKKAMMEMLTCIKRAGADLIITYFAKEAARRLTNDY' A
#
# COMPACT_ATOMS: atom_id res chain seq x y z
N GLY A 1 -4.34 -1.18 11.81
CA GLY A 1 -3.90 0.21 12.01
C GLY A 1 -3.44 0.81 10.71
N GLU A 2 -2.35 0.29 10.15
CA GLU A 2 -1.66 0.82 8.96
C GLU A 2 -2.58 1.06 7.75
N TYR A 3 -3.42 0.09 7.37
CA TYR A 3 -4.40 0.27 6.29
C TYR A 3 -5.34 1.45 6.54
N ALA A 4 -5.98 1.47 7.72
CA ALA A 4 -6.92 2.51 8.09
C ALA A 4 -6.24 3.89 8.16
N MET A 5 -4.99 3.94 8.62
CA MET A 5 -4.20 5.17 8.69
C MET A 5 -3.92 5.73 7.30
N ILE A 6 -3.46 4.91 6.35
CA ILE A 6 -3.21 5.36 4.97
C ILE A 6 -4.52 5.79 4.29
N LYS A 7 -5.61 5.01 4.44
CA LYS A 7 -6.91 5.39 3.86
C LYS A 7 -7.46 6.66 4.48
N ALA A 8 -7.33 6.86 5.79
CA ALA A 8 -7.75 8.10 6.43
C ALA A 8 -6.93 9.30 5.95
N ALA A 9 -5.60 9.16 5.81
CA ALA A 9 -4.74 10.23 5.31
C ALA A 9 -5.06 10.57 3.83
N GLU A 10 -5.33 9.57 3.00
CA GLU A 10 -5.82 9.74 1.62
C GLU A 10 -7.17 10.48 1.58
N MET A 11 -8.14 10.07 2.40
CA MET A 11 -9.47 10.69 2.48
C MET A 11 -9.41 12.15 2.94
N ASN A 12 -8.46 12.50 3.81
CA ASN A 12 -8.23 13.87 4.24
C ASN A 12 -7.34 14.68 3.26
N GLY A 13 -6.90 14.07 2.15
CA GLY A 13 -6.06 14.72 1.15
C GLY A 13 -4.63 15.03 1.64
N TRP A 14 -4.18 14.40 2.72
CA TRP A 14 -2.85 14.64 3.30
C TRP A 14 -1.73 14.01 2.49
N LEU A 15 -2.01 12.92 1.78
CA LEU A 15 -1.06 12.21 0.92
C LEU A 15 -1.78 11.44 -0.20
N ASP A 16 -1.00 11.04 -1.20
CA ASP A 16 -1.43 10.09 -2.23
C ASP A 16 -1.43 8.68 -1.63
N GLY A 17 -2.62 8.16 -1.31
CA GLY A 17 -2.77 6.87 -0.63
C GLY A 17 -2.22 5.69 -1.42
N LYS A 18 -2.35 5.71 -2.76
CA LYS A 18 -1.82 4.64 -3.62
C LYS A 18 -0.31 4.62 -3.64
N LYS A 19 0.33 5.79 -3.69
CA LYS A 19 1.80 5.88 -3.59
C LYS A 19 2.30 5.46 -2.21
N ALA A 20 1.70 5.99 -1.14
CA ALA A 20 2.08 5.66 0.22
C ALA A 20 1.91 4.15 0.53
N MET A 21 0.82 3.54 0.06
CA MET A 21 0.61 2.10 0.12
C MET A 21 1.77 1.33 -0.53
N MET A 22 2.11 1.65 -1.79
CA MET A 22 3.17 0.94 -2.51
C MET A 22 4.55 1.15 -1.86
N GLU A 23 4.83 2.34 -1.35
CA GLU A 23 6.06 2.65 -0.63
C GLU A 23 6.18 1.82 0.66
N MET A 24 5.11 1.74 1.46
CA MET A 24 5.06 0.92 2.66
C MET A 24 5.31 -0.56 2.35
N LEU A 25 4.63 -1.11 1.34
CA LEU A 25 4.81 -2.52 0.94
C LEU A 25 6.23 -2.78 0.43
N THR A 26 6.82 -1.84 -0.31
CA THR A 26 8.21 -1.92 -0.77
C THR A 26 9.18 -1.89 0.41
N CYS A 27 8.94 -1.05 1.41
CA CYS A 27 9.74 -1.00 2.63
C CYS A 27 9.70 -2.32 3.40
N ILE A 28 8.54 -2.94 3.53
CA ILE A 28 8.38 -4.26 4.19
C ILE A 28 9.14 -5.34 3.42
N LYS A 29 9.01 -5.39 2.08
CA LYS A 29 9.79 -6.34 1.27
C LYS A 29 11.30 -6.10 1.42
N ARG A 30 11.74 -4.84 1.40
CA ARG A 30 13.15 -4.46 1.62
C ARG A 30 13.67 -4.87 3.00
N ALA A 31 12.83 -4.88 4.02
CA ALA A 31 13.19 -5.37 5.36
C ALA A 31 13.43 -6.89 5.41
N GLY A 32 13.22 -7.62 4.30
CA GLY A 32 13.50 -9.04 4.17
C GLY A 32 12.26 -9.93 4.20
N ALA A 33 11.05 -9.37 4.19
CA ALA A 33 9.83 -10.17 4.21
C ALA A 33 9.63 -10.92 2.88
N ASP A 34 9.47 -12.24 2.92
CA ASP A 34 9.13 -13.04 1.73
C ASP A 34 7.63 -13.08 1.44
N LEU A 35 6.80 -12.89 2.47
CA LEU A 35 5.35 -12.84 2.37
C LEU A 35 4.81 -11.64 3.14
N ILE A 36 3.85 -10.92 2.54
CA ILE A 36 3.16 -9.79 3.17
C ILE A 36 1.66 -10.07 3.16
N ILE A 37 1.05 -10.22 4.33
CA ILE A 37 -0.39 -10.40 4.50
C ILE A 37 -1.00 -9.03 4.81
N THR A 38 -1.83 -8.51 3.91
CA THR A 38 -2.35 -7.14 4.03
C THR A 38 -3.70 -6.97 3.33
N TYR A 39 -4.54 -6.09 3.87
CA TYR A 39 -5.80 -5.69 3.22
C TYR A 39 -5.58 -4.93 1.91
N PHE A 40 -4.38 -4.39 1.69
CA PHE A 40 -4.00 -3.75 0.43
C PHE A 40 -3.70 -4.73 -0.71
N ALA A 41 -3.70 -6.05 -0.47
CA ALA A 41 -3.21 -7.04 -1.43
C ALA A 41 -3.86 -6.91 -2.83
N LYS A 42 -5.19 -6.74 -2.87
CA LYS A 42 -5.92 -6.59 -4.14
C LYS A 42 -5.57 -5.29 -4.88
N GLU A 43 -5.43 -4.19 -4.15
CA GLU A 43 -5.13 -2.87 -4.72
C GLU A 43 -3.67 -2.81 -5.22
N ALA A 44 -2.74 -3.37 -4.46
CA ALA A 44 -1.35 -3.54 -4.87
C ALA A 44 -1.21 -4.45 -6.10
N ALA A 45 -1.93 -5.58 -6.14
CA ALA A 45 -1.88 -6.50 -7.28
C ALA A 45 -2.31 -5.83 -8.59
N ARG A 46 -3.41 -5.06 -8.59
CA ARG A 46 -3.86 -4.28 -9.76
C ARG A 46 -2.80 -3.29 -10.23
N ARG A 47 -2.15 -2.61 -9.28
CA ARG A 47 -1.12 -1.62 -9.58
C ARG A 47 0.14 -2.23 -10.19
N LEU A 48 0.53 -3.43 -9.76
CA LEU A 48 1.68 -4.16 -10.30
C LEU A 48 1.42 -4.78 -11.67
N THR A 49 0.17 -5.07 -12.00
CA THR A 49 -0.24 -5.68 -13.27
C THR A 49 -0.54 -4.66 -14.36
N ASN A 50 -0.36 -3.35 -14.09
CA ASN A 50 -0.62 -2.26 -15.01
C ASN A 50 -2.07 -2.20 -15.52
N ASP A 51 -3.03 -2.74 -14.75
CA ASP A 51 -4.46 -2.57 -15.00
C ASP A 51 -4.83 -1.09 -14.73
N TYR A 52 -4.75 -0.28 -15.78
CA TYR A 52 -5.13 1.14 -15.83
C TYR A 52 -6.49 1.32 -16.48
#